data_AF-A0A2H1WHE7-F1
#
_entry.id   AF-A0A2H1WHE7-F1
#
_cell.length_a   1.000
_cell.length_b   1.000
_cell.length_c   1.000
_cell.angle_alpha   90.00
_cell.angle_beta   90.00
_cell.angle_gamma   90.00
#
_symmetry.space_group_name_H-M   'P 1'
#
loop_
_entity.id
_entity.type
_entity.pdbx_description
1 polymer ?
#
loop_
_entity_poly.entity_id
_entity_poly.type
_entity_poly.pdbx_seq_one_letter_code
_entity_poly.pdbx_strand_id
1 'polypeptide(L)'
;DGSVDIKVVDLQTMHADSPVSDLVYFIIAGTDEKFRAQYFDKLLDHYYTELSAAMKRLQLNPDEIFSREDFDSELKKKLPFGILLAIVVLPVFTVEMQDAPQVGDLDISKFNVEKTSDLYAERLNGVVNDYVKWGILK
;
A
#
# COMPACT_ATOMS: atom_id res chain seq x y z
N ASP A 1 -18.29 -11.73 23.68
CA ASP A 1 -19.39 -11.13 22.90
C ASP A 1 -19.29 -11.42 21.39
N GLY A 2 -18.24 -12.12 20.92
CA GLY A 2 -18.04 -12.38 19.48
C GLY A 2 -17.35 -11.24 18.73
N SER A 3 -16.82 -10.24 19.45
CA SER A 3 -16.03 -9.16 18.85
C SER A 3 -14.74 -9.69 18.22
N VAL A 4 -14.36 -9.08 17.09
CA VAL A 4 -13.10 -9.34 16.39
C VAL A 4 -12.14 -8.22 16.74
N ASP A 5 -11.05 -8.57 17.40
CA ASP A 5 -9.95 -7.65 17.68
C ASP A 5 -8.84 -7.81 16.64
N ILE A 6 -8.48 -6.72 15.97
CA ILE A 6 -7.37 -6.69 15.02
C ILE A 6 -6.07 -6.39 15.79
N LYS A 7 -5.03 -7.20 15.57
CA LYS A 7 -3.69 -6.96 16.11
C LYS A 7 -2.68 -6.91 14.97
N VAL A 8 -1.91 -5.81 14.91
CA VAL A 8 -0.79 -5.67 13.98
C VAL A 8 0.40 -6.46 14.53
N VAL A 9 1.04 -7.25 13.67
CA VAL A 9 2.19 -8.11 13.99
C VAL A 9 3.33 -7.84 12.99
N ASP A 10 4.47 -8.53 13.14
CA ASP A 10 5.60 -8.52 12.19
C ASP A 10 6.15 -7.13 11.85
N LEU A 11 6.59 -6.40 12.88
CA LEU A 11 7.08 -5.02 12.79
C LEU A 11 8.53 -4.89 12.25
N GLN A 12 9.12 -5.95 11.69
CA GLN A 12 10.54 -5.97 11.27
C GLN A 12 10.89 -4.97 10.15
N THR A 13 9.89 -4.48 9.42
CA THR A 13 10.05 -3.49 8.33
C THR A 13 9.48 -2.11 8.70
N MET A 14 8.98 -1.95 9.93
CA MET A 14 8.39 -0.70 10.39
C MET A 14 9.48 0.38 10.55
N HIS A 15 9.22 1.56 10.00
CA HIS A 15 10.08 2.72 10.12
C HIS A 15 9.23 3.99 10.09
N ALA A 16 9.79 5.12 10.54
CA ALA A 16 9.11 6.40 10.48
C ALA A 16 9.23 7.00 9.07
N ASP A 17 8.09 7.16 8.39
CA ASP A 17 7.94 7.88 7.11
C ASP A 17 6.53 8.50 7.04
N SER A 18 6.22 9.15 5.92
CA SER A 18 4.88 9.63 5.58
C SER A 18 3.83 8.51 5.72
N PRO A 19 2.68 8.78 6.40
CA PRO A 19 1.57 7.82 6.48
C PRO A 19 0.98 7.47 5.10
N VAL A 20 1.20 8.35 4.10
CA VAL A 20 0.74 8.13 2.74
C VAL A 20 1.57 7.06 2.03
N SER A 21 2.85 6.90 2.36
CA SER A 21 3.69 5.80 1.86
C SER A 21 3.06 4.44 2.22
N ASP A 22 2.70 4.27 3.49
CA ASP A 22 2.07 3.03 4.00
C ASP A 22 0.70 2.79 3.37
N LEU A 23 -0.10 3.84 3.21
CA LEU A 23 -1.42 3.74 2.58
C LEU A 23 -1.33 3.31 1.11
N VAL A 24 -0.44 3.93 0.33
CA VAL A 24 -0.22 3.55 -1.08
C VAL A 24 0.28 2.12 -1.17
N TYR A 25 1.23 1.73 -0.33
CA TYR A 25 1.70 0.34 -0.25
C TYR A 25 0.54 -0.63 0.03
N PHE A 26 -0.24 -0.37 1.08
CA PHE A 26 -1.34 -1.24 1.51
C PHE A 26 -2.39 -1.41 0.42
N ILE A 27 -2.81 -0.31 -0.22
CA ILE A 27 -3.82 -0.35 -1.27
C ILE A 27 -3.27 -1.09 -2.50
N ILE A 28 -2.10 -0.72 -3.00
CA ILE A 28 -1.55 -1.30 -4.25
C ILE A 28 -1.22 -2.78 -4.09
N ALA A 29 -0.58 -3.16 -2.98
CA ALA A 29 -0.20 -4.53 -2.73
C ALA A 29 -1.40 -5.42 -2.35
N GLY A 30 -2.41 -4.86 -1.65
CA GLY A 30 -3.54 -5.60 -1.11
C GLY A 30 -4.75 -5.75 -2.04
N THR A 31 -4.93 -4.87 -3.04
CA THR A 31 -6.19 -4.79 -3.82
C THR A 31 -6.01 -5.01 -5.32
N ASP A 32 -7.06 -5.43 -6.03
CA ASP A 32 -7.04 -5.56 -7.49
C ASP A 32 -7.60 -4.30 -8.18
N GLU A 33 -7.52 -4.26 -9.51
CA GLU A 33 -8.03 -3.15 -10.31
C GLU A 33 -9.54 -2.90 -10.07
N LYS A 34 -10.34 -3.96 -9.97
CA LYS A 34 -11.81 -3.85 -9.79
C LYS A 34 -12.15 -3.19 -8.47
N PHE A 35 -11.44 -3.57 -7.41
CA PHE A 35 -11.61 -2.99 -6.09
C PHE A 35 -11.20 -1.51 -6.07
N ARG A 36 -10.03 -1.18 -6.62
CA ARG A 36 -9.58 0.23 -6.69
C ARG A 36 -10.52 1.10 -7.51
N ALA A 37 -11.03 0.59 -8.63
CA ALA A 37 -12.02 1.32 -9.43
C ALA A 37 -13.28 1.70 -8.65
N GLN A 38 -13.64 0.95 -7.60
CA GLN A 38 -14.85 1.21 -6.79
C GLN A 38 -14.58 1.97 -5.49
N TYR A 39 -13.38 1.81 -4.91
CA TYR A 39 -13.10 2.17 -3.53
C TYR A 39 -11.86 3.03 -3.33
N PHE A 40 -11.03 3.31 -4.35
CA PHE A 40 -9.76 4.02 -4.15
C PHE A 40 -9.93 5.35 -3.41
N ASP A 41 -10.75 6.27 -3.94
CA ASP A 41 -10.97 7.58 -3.31
C ASP A 41 -11.62 7.46 -1.92
N LYS A 42 -12.54 6.50 -1.75
CA LYS A 42 -13.20 6.24 -0.47
C LYS A 42 -12.22 5.77 0.60
N LEU A 43 -11.21 4.97 0.23
CA LEU A 43 -10.17 4.53 1.15
C LEU A 43 -9.29 5.69 1.59
N LEU A 44 -8.94 6.58 0.66
CA LEU A 44 -8.16 7.79 0.96
C LEU A 44 -8.91 8.69 1.95
N ASP A 45 -10.18 8.98 1.67
CA ASP A 45 -11.04 9.79 2.54
C ASP A 45 -11.24 9.16 3.92
N HIS A 46 -11.52 7.85 3.94
CA HIS A 46 -11.69 7.12 5.19
C HIS A 46 -10.41 7.11 6.03
N TYR A 47 -9.26 6.84 5.40
CA TYR A 47 -7.98 6.83 6.08
C TYR A 47 -7.66 8.20 6.70
N TYR A 48 -7.80 9.29 5.94
CA TYR A 48 -7.52 10.63 6.47
C TYR A 48 -8.49 11.02 7.58
N THR A 49 -9.76 10.61 7.49
CA THR A 49 -10.76 10.82 8.56
C THR A 49 -10.34 10.13 9.86
N GLU A 50 -9.94 8.86 9.78
CA GLU A 50 -9.50 8.10 10.96
C GLU A 50 -8.15 8.58 11.51
N LEU A 51 -7.22 8.96 10.64
CA LEU A 51 -5.95 9.57 11.04
C LEU A 51 -6.19 10.89 11.80
N SER A 52 -7.08 11.74 11.28
CA SER A 52 -7.49 12.98 11.94
C SER A 52 -8.15 12.73 13.28
N ALA A 53 -9.02 11.72 13.37
CA ALA A 53 -9.64 11.32 14.64
C ALA A 53 -8.60 10.80 15.64
N ALA A 54 -7.61 10.03 15.18
CA ALA A 54 -6.52 9.53 16.01
C ALA A 54 -5.65 10.68 16.55
N MET A 55 -5.26 11.64 15.70
CA MET A 55 -4.54 12.85 16.11
C MET A 55 -5.31 13.62 17.18
N LYS A 56 -6.62 13.84 16.99
CA LYS A 56 -7.49 14.51 17.98
C LYS A 56 -7.57 13.76 19.31
N ARG A 57 -7.65 12.42 19.31
CA ARG A 57 -7.59 11.60 20.54
C ARG A 57 -6.27 11.78 21.31
N LEU A 58 -5.18 12.06 20.60
CA LEU A 58 -3.87 12.37 21.15
C LEU A 58 -3.67 13.87 21.46
N GLN A 59 -4.75 14.67 21.41
CA GLN A 59 -4.73 16.12 21.67
C GLN A 59 -3.87 16.91 20.67
N LEU A 60 -3.73 16.41 19.43
CA LEU A 60 -3.09 17.10 18.32
C LEU A 60 -4.15 17.76 17.42
N ASN A 61 -3.80 18.88 16.78
CA ASN A 61 -4.63 19.53 15.76
C ASN A 61 -4.24 19.06 14.35
N PRO A 62 -5.07 18.27 13.64
CA PRO A 62 -4.78 17.82 12.28
C PRO A 62 -4.50 18.98 11.32
N ASP A 63 -5.24 20.08 11.42
CA ASP A 63 -5.16 21.20 10.48
C ASP A 63 -3.83 21.96 10.60
N GLU A 64 -3.08 21.77 11.70
CA GLU A 64 -1.75 22.35 11.92
C GLU A 64 -0.61 21.35 11.71
N ILE A 65 -0.83 20.08 12.07
CA ILE A 65 0.21 19.05 12.06
C ILE A 65 0.31 18.34 10.71
N PHE A 66 -0.85 17.97 10.14
CA PHE A 66 -0.94 17.24 8.89
C PHE A 66 -2.34 17.39 8.30
N SER A 67 -2.55 18.51 7.61
CA SER A 67 -3.86 18.91 7.07
C SER A 67 -4.30 18.02 5.91
N ARG A 68 -5.55 18.20 5.45
CA ARG A 68 -6.06 17.46 4.29
C ARG A 68 -5.28 17.85 3.04
N GLU A 69 -4.95 19.13 2.94
CA GLU A 69 -4.13 19.68 1.88
C GLU A 69 -2.71 19.08 1.89
N ASP A 70 -2.11 18.88 3.07
CA ASP A 70 -0.82 18.21 3.19
C ASP A 70 -0.91 16.74 2.75
N PHE A 71 -1.94 16.02 3.21
CA PHE A 71 -2.21 14.64 2.79
C PHE A 71 -2.35 14.51 1.27
N ASP A 72 -3.18 15.34 0.64
CA ASP A 72 -3.40 15.31 -0.81
C ASP A 72 -2.12 15.68 -1.59
N SER A 73 -1.33 16.62 -1.06
CA SER A 73 -0.03 17.02 -1.62
C SER A 73 0.99 15.89 -1.53
N GLU A 74 1.08 15.19 -0.40
CA GLU A 74 1.94 14.02 -0.25
C GLU A 74 1.48 12.85 -1.12
N LEU A 75 0.18 12.60 -1.18
CA LEU A 75 -0.43 11.58 -2.03
C LEU A 75 -0.03 11.77 -3.48
N LYS A 76 -0.14 12.99 -4.00
CA LYS A 76 0.29 13.28 -5.38
C LYS A 76 1.78 13.01 -5.62
N LYS A 77 2.64 13.26 -4.63
CA LYS A 77 4.09 13.01 -4.71
C LYS A 77 4.44 11.53 -4.60
N LYS A 78 3.72 10.79 -3.75
CA LYS A 78 4.01 9.40 -3.38
C LYS A 78 3.32 8.41 -4.31
N LEU A 79 2.18 8.75 -4.92
CA LEU A 79 1.49 7.84 -5.85
C LEU A 79 2.41 7.27 -6.93
N PRO A 80 3.22 8.05 -7.67
CA PRO A 80 4.11 7.51 -8.70
C PRO A 80 5.03 6.39 -8.23
N PHE A 81 5.45 6.39 -6.96
CA PHE A 81 6.28 5.34 -6.37
C PHE A 81 5.53 4.00 -6.24
N GLY A 82 4.20 4.01 -6.20
CA GLY A 82 3.41 2.79 -6.06
C GLY A 82 3.51 1.82 -7.24
N ILE A 83 3.88 2.27 -8.46
CA ILE A 83 4.23 1.34 -9.56
C ILE A 83 5.51 0.57 -9.23
N LEU A 84 6.53 1.28 -8.74
CA LEU A 84 7.79 0.63 -8.36
C LEU A 84 7.56 -0.36 -7.22
N LEU A 85 6.72 0.00 -6.25
CA LEU A 85 6.27 -0.94 -5.21
C LEU A 85 5.55 -2.15 -5.81
N ALA A 86 4.65 -1.95 -6.78
CA ALA A 86 3.95 -3.06 -7.42
C ALA A 86 4.92 -4.04 -8.10
N ILE A 87 5.94 -3.52 -8.81
CA ILE A 87 6.96 -4.34 -9.47
C ILE A 87 7.74 -5.18 -8.47
N VAL A 88 8.10 -4.60 -7.32
CA VAL A 88 8.96 -5.25 -6.32
C VAL A 88 8.19 -6.18 -5.38
N VAL A 89 7.00 -5.78 -4.96
CA VAL A 89 6.25 -6.44 -3.88
C VAL A 89 5.29 -7.51 -4.40
N LEU A 90 4.61 -7.25 -5.52
CA LEU A 90 3.63 -8.21 -6.06
C LEU A 90 4.22 -9.58 -6.36
N PRO A 91 5.45 -9.74 -6.90
CA PRO A 91 6.04 -11.06 -7.11
C PRO A 91 6.04 -11.89 -5.82
N VAL A 92 6.40 -11.28 -4.68
CA VAL A 92 6.46 -11.95 -3.38
C VAL A 92 5.05 -12.29 -2.87
N PHE A 93 4.07 -11.44 -3.12
CA PHE A 93 2.71 -11.60 -2.59
C PHE A 93 1.86 -12.57 -3.40
N THR A 94 2.18 -12.75 -4.68
CA THR A 94 1.42 -13.60 -5.58
C THR A 94 2.20 -14.84 -6.02
N VAL A 95 3.40 -15.08 -5.49
CA VAL A 95 4.18 -16.31 -5.78
C VAL A 95 3.39 -17.52 -5.30
N GLU A 96 3.42 -18.58 -6.10
CA GLU A 96 2.85 -19.86 -5.68
C GLU A 96 3.69 -20.46 -4.55
N MET A 97 3.03 -21.14 -3.60
CA MET A 97 3.70 -21.62 -2.39
C MET A 97 4.91 -22.53 -2.69
N GLN A 98 4.84 -23.34 -3.74
CA GLN A 98 5.95 -24.22 -4.13
C GLN A 98 7.18 -23.49 -4.69
N ASP A 99 6.99 -22.26 -5.19
CA ASP A 99 8.05 -21.43 -5.77
C ASP A 99 8.43 -20.26 -4.82
N ALA A 100 7.88 -20.24 -3.60
CA ALA A 100 8.12 -19.18 -2.64
C ALA A 100 9.57 -19.18 -2.12
N PRO A 101 10.19 -17.99 -1.97
CA PRO A 101 11.55 -17.88 -1.47
C PRO A 101 11.66 -18.32 0.00
N GLN A 102 12.75 -19.01 0.34
CA GLN A 102 13.05 -19.38 1.72
C GLN A 102 13.68 -18.18 2.46
N VAL A 103 12.84 -17.44 3.19
CA VAL A 103 13.26 -16.26 3.95
C VAL A 103 13.79 -16.70 5.32
N GLY A 104 15.00 -17.27 5.33
CA GLY A 104 15.68 -17.70 6.55
C GLY A 104 16.74 -16.70 7.07
N ASP A 105 17.29 -15.89 6.17
CA ASP A 105 18.26 -14.84 6.48
C ASP A 105 17.77 -13.53 5.85
N LEU A 106 18.07 -12.39 6.49
CA LEU A 106 17.73 -11.01 6.04
C LEU A 106 18.46 -10.59 4.74
N ASP A 107 18.68 -11.53 3.83
CA ASP A 107 19.30 -11.31 2.54
C ASP A 107 18.23 -10.92 1.52
N ILE A 108 18.21 -9.63 1.16
CA ILE A 108 17.28 -9.07 0.17
C ILE A 108 17.38 -9.79 -1.18
N SER A 109 18.54 -10.35 -1.53
CA SER A 109 18.70 -11.11 -2.79
C SER A 109 17.89 -12.40 -2.80
N LYS A 110 17.53 -12.96 -1.63
CA LYS A 110 16.65 -14.14 -1.50
C LYS A 110 15.18 -13.82 -1.72
N PHE A 111 14.77 -12.54 -1.77
CA PHE A 111 13.42 -12.16 -2.18
C PHE A 111 13.24 -12.14 -3.71
N ASN A 112 14.29 -12.43 -4.48
CA ASN A 112 14.15 -12.60 -5.91
C ASN A 112 13.25 -13.79 -6.22
N VAL A 113 12.06 -13.47 -6.75
CA VAL A 113 11.12 -14.45 -7.25
C VAL A 113 11.55 -14.83 -8.67
N GLU A 114 12.19 -15.99 -8.81
CA GLU A 114 12.67 -16.49 -10.10
C GLU A 114 11.52 -16.82 -11.07
N LYS A 115 10.35 -17.16 -10.52
CA LYS A 115 9.13 -17.49 -11.28
C LYS A 115 7.94 -16.71 -10.74
N THR A 116 7.45 -15.78 -11.55
CA THR A 116 6.22 -15.05 -11.26
C THR A 116 4.99 -15.85 -11.69
N SER A 117 3.85 -15.65 -11.00
CA SER A 117 2.57 -16.31 -11.32
C SER A 117 1.74 -15.53 -12.35
N ASP A 118 0.69 -16.16 -12.87
CA ASP A 118 -0.31 -15.46 -13.70
C ASP A 118 -1.01 -14.33 -12.92
N LEU A 119 -1.22 -14.53 -11.61
CA LEU A 119 -1.78 -13.52 -10.72
C LEU A 119 -0.88 -12.29 -10.60
N TYR A 120 0.46 -12.46 -10.60
CA TYR A 120 1.39 -11.34 -10.66
C TYR A 120 1.13 -10.48 -11.90
N ALA A 121 1.07 -11.13 -13.08
CA ALA A 121 0.87 -10.43 -14.35
C ALA A 121 -0.49 -9.71 -14.39
N GLU A 122 -1.56 -10.36 -13.93
CA GLU A 122 -2.89 -9.73 -13.81
C GLU A 122 -2.85 -8.49 -12.91
N ARG A 123 -2.27 -8.63 -11.71
CA ARG A 123 -2.22 -7.55 -10.71
C ARG A 123 -1.37 -6.38 -11.18
N LEU A 124 -0.21 -6.65 -11.77
CA LEU A 124 0.67 -5.60 -12.30
C LEU A 124 0.01 -4.86 -13.46
N ASN A 125 -0.64 -5.58 -14.39
CA ASN A 125 -1.40 -4.95 -15.47
C ASN A 125 -2.51 -4.05 -14.93
N GLY A 126 -3.23 -4.51 -13.90
CA GLY A 126 -4.24 -3.70 -13.22
C GLY A 126 -3.67 -2.42 -12.61
N VAL A 127 -2.50 -2.48 -11.98
CA VAL A 127 -1.80 -1.29 -11.48
C VAL A 127 -1.41 -0.36 -12.64
N VAL A 128 -0.83 -0.87 -13.72
CA VAL A 128 -0.47 -0.03 -14.88
C VAL A 128 -1.70 0.67 -15.46
N ASN A 129 -2.82 -0.05 -15.63
CA ASN A 129 -4.08 0.51 -16.12
C ASN A 129 -4.56 1.67 -15.24
N ASP A 130 -4.53 1.51 -13.92
CA ASP A 130 -4.93 2.57 -12.99
C ASP A 130 -4.06 3.81 -13.13
N TYR A 131 -2.74 3.64 -13.26
CA TYR A 131 -1.82 4.77 -13.36
C TYR A 131 -1.90 5.50 -14.70
N VAL A 132 -2.27 4.80 -15.77
CA VAL A 132 -2.64 5.43 -17.05
C VAL A 132 -3.95 6.22 -16.87
N LYS A 133 -4.99 5.64 -16.26
CA LYS A 133 -6.26 6.33 -16.01
C LYS A 133 -6.10 7.56 -15.11
N TRP A 134 -5.20 7.50 -14.13
CA TRP A 134 -4.87 8.62 -13.25
C TRP A 134 -3.95 9.66 -13.88
N GLY A 135 -3.47 9.44 -15.11
CA GLY A 135 -2.60 10.36 -15.84
C GLY A 135 -1.18 10.47 -15.28
N ILE A 136 -0.75 9.47 -14.50
CA ILE A 136 0.62 9.41 -13.95
C ILE A 136 1.57 8.80 -14.97
N LEU A 137 1.14 7.71 -15.63
CA LEU A 137 1.83 7.14 -16.79
C LEU A 137 1.22 7.70 -18.08
N LYS A 138 2.07 7.88 -19.10
CA LYS A 138 1.71 8.36 -20.43
C LYS A 138 1.73 7.23 -21.45
#